data_AF-A0A948SSR7-F1
#
_entry.id   AF-A0A948SSR7-F1
#
_cell.length_a   1.000
_cell.length_b   1.000
_cell.length_c   1.000
_cell.angle_alpha   90.00
_cell.angle_beta   90.00
_cell.angle_gamma   90.00
#
_symmetry.space_group_name_H-M   'P 1'
#
loop_
_entity.id
_entity.type
_entity.pdbx_description
1 polymer ?
#
loop_
_entity_poly.entity_id
_entity_poly.type
_entity_poly.pdbx_seq_one_letter_code
_entity_poly.pdbx_strand_id
1 'polypeptide(L)'
;MTSIPVPPRHMLTRIVLPAALCAAAAGLLAWTGWRSFAPVSTVSVRPVVARQAAAAAGDDRGVREGAPIQAPGWAEPAPFPIGVRALVPGTVRSVRVLEGQQVKEGDVVAELFDEEARIALDLADATLAEATA
;
A
#
# COMPACT_ATOMS: atom_id res chain seq x y z
N MET A 1 -54.24 48.78 29.97
CA MET A 1 -53.71 47.40 29.93
C MET A 1 -52.72 47.31 28.78
N THR A 2 -51.44 47.48 29.07
CA THR A 2 -50.36 47.45 28.06
C THR A 2 -50.06 45.99 27.71
N SER A 3 -50.38 45.60 26.47
CA SER A 3 -50.05 44.29 25.92
C SER A 3 -48.56 44.23 25.62
N ILE A 4 -47.84 43.33 26.29
CA ILE A 4 -46.42 43.06 26.02
C ILE A 4 -46.35 42.09 24.83
N PRO A 5 -45.70 42.46 23.70
CA PRO A 5 -45.60 41.58 22.55
C PRO A 5 -44.70 40.37 22.88
N VAL A 6 -45.23 39.17 22.67
CA VAL A 6 -44.51 37.91 22.92
C VAL A 6 -43.46 37.70 21.81
N PRO A 7 -42.20 37.38 22.17
CA PRO A 7 -41.13 37.23 21.19
C PRO A 7 -41.40 36.04 20.24
N PRO A 8 -41.04 36.14 18.95
CA PRO A 8 -41.27 35.09 17.97
C PRO A 8 -40.49 33.82 18.34
N ARG A 9 -41.17 32.67 18.27
CA ARG A 9 -40.60 31.37 18.64
C ARG A 9 -39.68 30.89 17.52
N HIS A 10 -38.36 30.92 17.74
CA HIS A 10 -37.34 30.47 16.78
C HIS A 10 -37.25 28.93 16.72
N MET A 11 -38.33 28.27 16.30
CA MET A 11 -38.40 26.79 16.24
C MET A 11 -37.35 26.17 15.30
N LEU A 12 -36.95 26.91 14.27
CA LEU A 12 -35.85 26.55 13.37
C LEU A 12 -34.54 26.31 14.13
N THR A 13 -34.06 27.30 14.88
CA THR A 13 -32.80 27.16 15.63
C THR A 13 -32.91 26.19 16.80
N ARG A 14 -34.11 26.07 17.38
CA ARG A 14 -34.33 25.27 18.60
C ARG A 14 -34.52 23.77 18.33
N ILE A 15 -35.03 23.38 17.16
CA ILE A 15 -35.35 21.98 16.84
C ILE A 15 -34.68 21.53 15.55
N VAL A 16 -34.74 22.34 14.49
CA VAL A 16 -34.24 21.91 13.17
C VAL A 16 -32.72 21.81 13.18
N LEU A 17 -32.03 22.79 13.77
CA LEU A 17 -30.56 22.77 13.85
C LEU A 17 -30.01 21.55 14.63
N PRO A 18 -30.45 21.25 15.88
CA PRO A 18 -29.95 20.07 16.58
C PRO A 18 -30.36 18.76 15.91
N ALA A 19 -31.58 18.67 15.36
CA ALA A 19 -32.01 17.47 14.64
C ALA A 19 -31.17 17.22 13.38
N ALA A 20 -30.85 18.27 12.62
CA ALA A 20 -30.00 18.16 11.44
C ALA A 20 -28.57 17.73 11.81
N LEU A 21 -28.02 18.25 12.91
CA LEU A 21 -26.70 17.85 13.42
C LEU A 21 -26.68 16.36 13.81
N CYS A 22 -27.69 15.91 14.55
CA CYS A 22 -27.84 14.50 14.92
C CYS A 22 -27.99 13.59 13.68
N ALA A 23 -28.79 14.00 12.70
CA ALA A 23 -28.99 13.24 11.47
C ALA A 23 -27.69 13.13 10.64
N ALA A 24 -26.93 14.23 10.54
CA ALA A 24 -25.65 14.23 9.84
C ALA A 24 -24.61 13.31 10.51
N ALA A 25 -24.52 13.37 11.84
CA ALA A 25 -23.63 12.49 12.61
C ALA A 25 -24.02 11.01 12.47
N ALA A 26 -25.31 10.68 12.59
CA ALA A 26 -25.81 9.33 12.39
C ALA A 26 -25.57 8.82 10.96
N GLY A 27 -25.75 9.69 9.96
CA GLY A 27 -25.46 9.38 8.56
C GLY A 27 -23.97 9.07 8.32
N LEU A 28 -23.06 9.86 8.92
CA LEU A 28 -21.62 9.63 8.81
C LEU A 28 -21.20 8.31 9.47
N LEU A 29 -21.78 7.99 10.64
CA LEU A 29 -21.53 6.73 11.33
C LEU A 29 -22.08 5.54 10.53
N ALA A 30 -23.27 5.66 9.97
CA ALA A 30 -23.85 4.63 9.12
C ALA A 30 -23.02 4.40 7.85
N TRP A 31 -22.52 5.46 7.22
CA TRP A 31 -21.65 5.35 6.04
C TRP A 31 -20.33 4.64 6.39
N THR A 32 -19.61 5.16 7.37
CA THR A 32 -18.25 4.66 7.70
C THR A 32 -18.29 3.29 8.36
N GLY A 33 -19.29 3.03 9.20
CA GLY A 33 -19.46 1.78 9.94
C GLY A 33 -20.27 0.69 9.22
N TRP A 34 -20.78 0.94 8.01
CA TRP A 34 -21.68 -0.03 7.33
C TRP A 34 -21.06 -1.42 7.19
N ARG A 35 -19.75 -1.48 6.94
CA ARG A 35 -19.01 -2.74 6.80
C ARG A 35 -18.87 -3.54 8.09
N SER A 36 -19.00 -2.91 9.25
CA SER A 36 -18.94 -3.58 10.55
C SER A 36 -20.22 -4.36 10.87
N PHE A 37 -21.35 -3.94 10.31
CA PHE A 37 -22.62 -4.66 10.39
C PHE A 37 -22.84 -5.63 9.22
N ALA A 38 -22.03 -5.53 8.16
CA ALA A 38 -22.09 -6.47 7.06
C ALA A 38 -21.63 -7.87 7.53
N PRO A 39 -22.42 -8.93 7.29
CA PRO A 39 -22.10 -10.27 7.74
C PRO A 39 -20.78 -10.74 7.10
N VAL A 40 -19.87 -11.22 7.96
CA VAL A 40 -18.59 -11.81 7.53
C VAL A 40 -18.89 -13.02 6.66
N SER A 41 -18.40 -13.01 5.42
CA SER A 41 -18.48 -14.16 4.53
C SER A 41 -17.69 -15.31 5.14
N THR A 42 -18.40 -16.31 5.66
CA THR A 42 -17.79 -17.53 6.20
C THR A 42 -17.26 -18.37 5.04
N VAL A 43 -15.99 -18.16 4.69
CA VAL A 43 -15.33 -18.97 3.69
C VAL A 43 -15.03 -20.34 4.29
N SER A 44 -15.63 -21.38 3.73
CA SER A 44 -15.33 -22.75 4.08
C SER A 44 -13.94 -23.12 3.54
N VAL A 45 -12.92 -22.99 4.37
CA VAL A 45 -11.59 -23.51 4.06
C VAL A 45 -11.66 -25.02 4.21
N ARG A 46 -11.78 -25.73 3.08
CA ARG A 46 -11.53 -27.17 3.06
C ARG A 46 -10.02 -27.36 2.88
N PRO A 47 -9.30 -27.83 3.91
CA PRO A 47 -7.89 -28.15 3.73
C PRO A 47 -7.78 -29.28 2.71
N VAL A 48 -7.21 -28.99 1.55
CA VAL A 48 -6.77 -30.01 0.60
C VAL A 48 -5.48 -30.58 1.16
N VAL A 49 -5.61 -31.66 1.92
CA VAL A 49 -4.46 -32.55 2.15
C VAL A 49 -4.15 -33.17 0.79
N ALA A 50 -3.01 -32.82 0.20
CA ALA A 50 -2.48 -33.53 -0.94
C ALA A 50 -2.18 -34.96 -0.50
N ARG A 51 -3.17 -35.86 -0.63
CA ARG A 51 -2.92 -37.29 -0.56
C ARG A 51 -2.06 -37.59 -1.77
N GLN A 52 -0.77 -37.86 -1.54
CA GLN A 52 0.02 -38.57 -2.55
C GLN A 52 -0.82 -39.76 -2.98
N ALA A 53 -1.20 -39.78 -4.25
CA ALA A 53 -1.76 -40.98 -4.84
C ALA A 53 -0.67 -42.04 -4.66
N ALA A 54 -0.83 -42.91 -3.67
CA ALA A 54 -0.30 -44.24 -3.79
C ALA A 54 -0.86 -44.71 -5.12
N ALA A 55 0.03 -44.85 -6.12
CA ALA A 55 -0.32 -45.28 -7.45
C ALA A 55 -1.24 -46.49 -7.30
N ALA A 56 -2.52 -46.29 -7.61
CA ALA A 56 -3.42 -47.42 -7.71
C ALA A 56 -2.89 -48.20 -8.91
N ALA A 57 -2.22 -49.31 -8.62
CA ALA A 57 -2.07 -50.40 -9.55
C ALA A 57 -3.48 -50.95 -9.81
N GLY A 58 -4.23 -50.23 -10.64
CA GLY A 58 -5.50 -50.63 -11.21
C GLY A 58 -5.23 -50.96 -12.67
N ASP A 59 -5.19 -52.26 -12.92
CA ASP A 59 -5.04 -52.85 -14.24
C ASP A 59 -6.21 -52.52 -15.17
N ASP A 60 -5.89 -52.46 -16.45
CA ASP A 60 -6.75 -52.54 -17.63
C ASP A 60 -7.58 -51.33 -18.17
N ARG A 61 -7.05 -50.82 -19.30
CA ARG A 61 -7.70 -50.63 -20.63
C ARG A 61 -8.44 -49.33 -20.92
N GLY A 62 -7.66 -48.38 -21.42
CA GLY A 62 -8.10 -47.37 -22.38
C GLY A 62 -7.04 -46.29 -22.52
N VAL A 63 -6.28 -46.28 -23.61
CA VAL A 63 -5.40 -45.16 -23.97
C VAL A 63 -6.30 -43.95 -24.20
N ARG A 64 -6.51 -43.17 -23.15
CA ARG A 64 -7.17 -41.87 -23.22
C ARG A 64 -6.12 -40.88 -23.69
N GLU A 65 -6.29 -40.35 -24.91
CA GLU A 65 -5.59 -39.14 -25.33
C GLU A 65 -5.72 -38.05 -24.25
N GLY A 66 -4.58 -37.52 -23.82
CA GLY A 66 -4.51 -36.29 -23.02
C GLY A 66 -4.86 -36.43 -21.54
N ALA A 67 -4.18 -37.32 -20.81
CA ALA A 67 -4.11 -37.14 -19.36
C ALA A 67 -3.42 -35.79 -19.06
N PRO A 68 -3.99 -34.90 -18.22
CA PRO A 68 -3.37 -33.62 -17.91
C PRO A 68 -2.04 -33.86 -17.22
N ILE A 69 -0.94 -33.55 -17.91
CA ILE A 69 0.41 -33.60 -17.34
C ILE A 69 0.54 -32.42 -16.39
N GLN A 70 0.72 -32.72 -15.10
CA GLN A 70 1.05 -31.73 -14.10
C GLN A 70 2.56 -31.51 -14.12
N ALA A 71 2.99 -30.30 -14.47
CA ALA A 71 4.37 -29.86 -14.40
C ALA A 71 4.50 -28.83 -13.27
N PRO A 72 4.66 -29.26 -12.01
CA PRO A 72 4.85 -28.32 -10.92
C PRO A 72 6.15 -27.55 -11.16
N GLY A 73 6.05 -26.22 -11.15
CA GLY A 73 7.17 -25.31 -11.32
C GLY A 73 6.99 -24.10 -10.41
N TRP A 74 8.10 -23.44 -10.10
CA TRP A 74 8.09 -22.17 -9.41
C TRP A 74 8.04 -21.03 -10.43
N ALA A 75 7.20 -20.03 -10.18
CA ALA A 75 7.23 -18.81 -10.95
C ALA A 75 8.44 -17.98 -10.52
N GLU A 76 9.30 -17.62 -11.46
CA GLU A 76 10.50 -16.82 -11.21
C GLU A 76 10.39 -15.47 -11.91
N PRO A 77 10.74 -14.36 -11.25
CA PRO A 77 10.70 -13.04 -11.87
C PRO A 77 11.69 -12.94 -13.04
N ALA A 78 11.21 -12.38 -14.14
CA ALA A 78 12.00 -12.03 -15.32
C ALA A 78 11.85 -10.53 -15.58
N PRO A 79 12.93 -9.73 -15.53
CA PRO A 79 14.31 -10.09 -15.20
C PRO A 79 14.51 -10.49 -13.72
N PHE A 80 15.64 -11.14 -13.43
CA PHE A 80 16.00 -11.50 -12.06
C PHE A 80 16.06 -10.27 -11.13
N PRO A 81 15.77 -10.43 -9.83
CA PRO A 81 15.84 -9.34 -8.88
C PRO A 81 17.27 -8.80 -8.79
N ILE A 82 17.41 -7.48 -8.88
CA ILE A 82 18.68 -6.78 -8.70
C ILE A 82 18.65 -5.98 -7.39
N GLY A 83 19.80 -5.90 -6.72
CA GLY A 83 19.97 -5.03 -5.56
C GLY A 83 20.62 -3.71 -5.98
N VAL A 84 19.95 -2.59 -5.72
CA VAL A 84 20.52 -1.24 -5.93
C VAL A 84 21.33 -0.87 -4.68
N ARG A 85 22.60 -0.50 -4.87
CA ARG A 85 23.53 -0.17 -3.76
C ARG A 85 24.09 1.23 -3.95
N ALA A 86 24.32 1.94 -2.85
CA ALA A 86 25.08 3.17 -2.86
C ALA A 86 26.56 2.87 -3.20
N LEU A 87 27.15 3.70 -4.06
CA LEU A 87 28.57 3.60 -4.43
C LEU A 87 29.49 4.26 -3.40
N VAL A 88 28.92 5.10 -2.54
CA VAL A 88 29.62 5.83 -1.48
C VAL A 88 28.97 5.52 -0.14
N PRO A 89 29.75 5.51 0.96
CA PRO A 89 29.18 5.45 2.29
C PRO A 89 28.43 6.76 2.60
N GLY A 90 27.42 6.67 3.47
CA GLY A 90 26.72 7.83 3.97
C GLY A 90 25.41 7.48 4.67
N THR A 91 24.71 8.51 5.12
CA THR A 91 23.42 8.39 5.81
C THR A 91 22.29 8.74 4.86
N VAL A 92 21.23 7.95 4.84
CA VAL A 92 20.03 8.22 4.04
C VAL A 92 19.31 9.44 4.60
N ARG A 93 19.12 10.46 3.76
CA ARG A 93 18.33 11.66 4.06
C ARG A 93 16.85 11.44 3.78
N SER A 94 16.53 10.86 2.63
CA SER A 94 15.14 10.59 2.23
C SER A 94 15.05 9.38 1.31
N VAL A 95 13.92 8.67 1.38
CA VAL A 95 13.55 7.61 0.43
C VAL A 95 12.47 8.17 -0.49
N ARG A 96 12.67 8.04 -1.81
CA ARG A 96 11.86 8.71 -2.84
C ARG A 96 10.85 7.79 -3.52
N VAL A 97 10.82 6.51 -3.13
CA VAL A 97 9.95 5.49 -3.70
C VAL A 97 9.17 4.75 -2.62
N LEU A 98 8.03 4.17 -3.00
CA LEU A 98 7.23 3.29 -2.17
C LEU A 98 7.49 1.82 -2.48
N GLU A 99 7.17 0.95 -1.54
CA GLU A 99 7.24 -0.50 -1.75
C GLU A 99 6.29 -0.93 -2.88
N GLY A 100 6.79 -1.74 -3.81
CA GLY A 100 6.04 -2.21 -4.98
C GLY A 100 5.83 -1.16 -6.08
N GLN A 101 6.35 0.06 -5.91
CA GLN A 101 6.32 1.08 -6.96
C GLN A 101 7.15 0.64 -8.17
N GLN A 102 6.64 0.87 -9.38
CA GLN A 102 7.41 0.70 -10.61
C GLN A 102 8.43 1.84 -10.74
N VAL A 103 9.68 1.48 -11.02
CA VAL A 103 10.81 2.38 -11.21
C VAL A 103 11.49 2.09 -12.54
N LYS A 104 12.17 3.09 -13.09
CA LYS A 104 12.97 3.01 -14.31
C LYS A 104 14.43 3.32 -14.01
N GLU A 105 15.30 2.98 -14.95
CA GLU A 105 16.71 3.36 -14.87
C GLU A 105 16.84 4.89 -14.77
N GLY A 106 17.68 5.36 -13.85
CA GLY A 106 17.90 6.77 -13.56
C GLY A 106 16.94 7.39 -12.53
N ASP A 107 15.88 6.69 -12.14
CA ASP A 107 14.98 7.18 -11.09
C ASP A 107 15.72 7.26 -9.74
N VAL A 108 15.51 8.37 -9.02
CA VAL A 108 16.08 8.55 -7.68
C VAL A 108 15.30 7.68 -6.70
N VAL A 109 15.97 6.65 -6.16
CA VAL A 109 15.39 5.73 -5.17
C VAL A 109 15.53 6.28 -3.75
N ALA A 110 16.69 6.85 -3.44
CA ALA A 110 17.01 7.46 -2.15
C ALA A 110 18.01 8.59 -2.32
N GLU A 111 17.96 9.56 -1.42
CA GLU A 111 18.91 10.66 -1.31
C GLU A 111 19.73 10.47 -0.04
N LEU A 112 21.05 10.64 -0.15
CA LEU A 112 21.96 10.67 0.99
C LEU A 112 22.21 12.13 1.42
N PHE A 113 22.62 12.33 2.66
CA PHE A 113 23.23 13.59 3.09
C PHE A 113 24.52 13.82 2.28
N ASP A 114 24.75 15.07 1.88
CA ASP A 114 25.80 15.45 0.91
C ASP A 114 26.74 16.54 1.43
N GLU A 115 26.59 16.93 2.70
CA GLU A 115 27.40 17.95 3.36
C GLU A 115 28.90 17.62 3.28
N GLU A 116 29.30 16.38 3.59
CA GLU A 116 30.70 15.95 3.51
C GLU A 116 31.22 15.97 2.07
N ALA A 117 30.39 15.57 1.11
CA ALA A 117 30.77 15.57 -0.31
C ALA A 117 30.98 17.00 -0.84
N ARG A 118 30.14 17.96 -0.41
CA ARG A 118 30.29 19.37 -0.78
C ARG A 118 31.56 19.98 -0.19
N ILE A 119 31.81 19.76 1.11
CA ILE A 119 33.03 20.27 1.77
C ILE A 119 34.29 19.70 1.10
N ALA A 120 34.29 18.41 0.76
CA ALA A 120 35.41 17.79 0.07
C ALA A 120 35.63 18.35 -1.34
N LEU A 121 34.54 18.66 -2.06
CA LEU A 121 34.60 19.28 -3.38
C LEU A 121 35.17 20.71 -3.29
N ASP A 122 34.66 21.54 -2.39
CA ASP A 122 35.12 22.91 -2.19
C ASP A 122 36.62 22.96 -1.85
N LEU A 123 37.11 22.02 -1.03
CA LEU A 123 38.53 21.89 -0.71
C LEU A 123 39.37 21.51 -1.94
N ALA A 124 38.89 20.56 -2.75
CA ALA A 124 39.57 20.14 -3.96
C ALA A 124 39.67 21.29 -4.98
N ASP A 125 38.60 22.06 -5.13
CA ASP A 125 38.55 23.21 -6.03
C ASP A 125 39.50 24.34 -5.57
N ALA A 126 39.54 24.62 -4.26
CA ALA A 126 40.50 25.57 -3.71
C ALA A 126 41.96 25.14 -3.95
N THR A 127 42.25 23.85 -3.76
CA THR A 127 43.59 23.29 -4.01
C THR A 127 43.97 23.39 -5.49
N LEU A 128 43.01 23.16 -6.40
CA LEU A 128 43.24 23.31 -7.84
C LEU A 128 43.49 24.77 -8.23
N ALA A 129 42.75 25.71 -7.65
CA ALA A 129 42.93 27.13 -7.89
C ALA A 129 44.31 27.63 -7.44
N GLU A 130 44.79 27.19 -6.27
CA GLU A 130 46.15 27.49 -5.80
C GLU A 130 47.23 26.92 -6.71
N ALA A 131 47.04 25.71 -7.24
CA ALA A 131 48.02 25.06 -8.11
C ALA A 131 48.09 25.65 -9.53
N THR A 132 47.03 26.34 -9.96
CA THR A 132 46.91 26.91 -11.32
C THR A 132 47.14 28.42 -11.38
N ALA A 133 47.27 29.09 -10.22
CA ALA A 133 47.65 30.49 -10.09
C ALA A 133 49.16 30.71 -10.25
#